data_AF-A0A1S3QM10-F1
#
_entry.id   AF-A0A1S3QM10-F1
#
_cell.length_a   1.000
_cell.length_b   1.000
_cell.length_c   1.000
_cell.angle_alpha   90.00
_cell.angle_beta   90.00
_cell.angle_gamma   90.00
#
_symmetry.space_group_name_H-M   'P 1'
#
loop_
_entity.id
_entity.type
_entity.pdbx_description
1 polymer ?
#
loop_
_entity_poly.entity_id
_entity_poly.type
_entity_poly.pdbx_seq_one_letter_code
_entity_poly.pdbx_strand_id
1 'polypeptide(L)'
;MSMTRRLLVGLIAVACVAAQSDLERRAQEFLDTFDGNATHLMYQYSLASWAYNTDISQENLDKLGVQSAIWGEYYSKVSKESENFPIDQISDPLIKLQLTSLQDKGSGALSADKAAH
;
A
#
# COMPACT_ATOMS: atom_id res chain seq x y z
N MET A 1 47.83 -5.56 6.68
CA MET A 1 46.60 -5.80 5.88
C MET A 1 45.37 -6.29 6.67
N SER A 2 45.45 -6.51 8.00
CA SER A 2 44.33 -7.03 8.81
C SER A 2 43.35 -5.95 9.31
N MET A 3 43.87 -4.81 9.81
CA MET A 3 43.05 -3.80 10.48
C MET A 3 42.18 -2.98 9.52
N THR A 4 42.75 -2.55 8.40
CA THR A 4 42.06 -1.75 7.37
C THR A 4 40.88 -2.51 6.76
N ARG A 5 41.02 -3.84 6.59
CA ARG A 5 39.96 -4.70 6.05
C ARG A 5 38.80 -4.86 7.02
N ARG A 6 39.08 -4.99 8.32
CA ARG A 6 38.06 -5.04 9.39
C ARG A 6 37.32 -3.71 9.54
N LEU A 7 38.05 -2.59 9.47
CA LEU A 7 37.48 -1.24 9.44
C LEU A 7 36.55 -1.06 8.25
N LEU A 8 36.97 -1.47 7.05
CA LEU A 8 36.15 -1.36 5.84
C LEU A 8 34.86 -2.19 5.96
N VAL A 9 34.96 -3.43 6.45
CA VAL A 9 33.79 -4.31 6.64
C VAL A 9 32.84 -3.72 7.69
N GLY A 10 33.36 -3.18 8.79
CA GLY A 10 32.55 -2.51 9.81
C GLY A 10 31.81 -1.29 9.26
N LEU A 11 32.49 -0.45 8.46
CA LEU A 11 31.90 0.71 7.81
C LEU A 11 30.76 0.32 6.84
N ILE A 12 30.97 -0.73 6.03
CA ILE A 12 29.93 -1.24 5.12
C ILE A 12 28.72 -1.74 5.90
N ALA A 13 28.92 -2.52 6.96
CA ALA A 13 27.83 -3.04 7.78
C ALA A 13 26.98 -1.90 8.40
N VAL A 14 27.63 -0.87 8.95
CA VAL A 14 26.94 0.30 9.50
C VAL A 14 26.15 1.05 8.43
N ALA A 15 26.73 1.24 7.24
CA ALA A 15 26.03 1.89 6.13
C ALA A 15 24.79 1.11 5.66
N CYS A 16 24.89 -0.22 5.58
CA CYS A 16 23.75 -1.09 5.24
C CYS A 16 22.62 -0.99 6.27
N VAL A 17 22.95 -1.04 7.56
CA VAL A 17 21.95 -0.92 8.64
C VAL A 17 21.27 0.46 8.61
N ALA A 18 22.05 1.53 8.41
CA ALA A 18 21.50 2.88 8.30
C ALA A 18 20.55 3.01 7.10
N ALA A 19 20.94 2.51 5.92
CA ALA A 19 20.09 2.53 4.73
C ALA A 19 18.80 1.74 4.92
N GLN A 20 18.88 0.58 5.57
CA GLN A 20 17.70 -0.23 5.88
C GLN A 20 16.76 0.49 6.85
N SER A 21 17.29 1.12 7.90
CA SER A 21 16.48 1.88 8.86
C SER A 21 15.77 3.09 8.23
N ASP A 22 16.41 3.76 7.26
CA ASP A 22 15.78 4.86 6.52
C ASP A 22 14.64 4.36 5.62
N LEU A 23 14.86 3.23 4.94
CA LEU A 23 13.84 2.58 4.13
C LEU A 23 12.60 2.22 4.97
N GLU A 24 12.79 1.62 6.14
CA GLU A 24 11.68 1.24 7.04
C GLU A 24 10.95 2.46 7.60
N ARG A 25 11.67 3.51 8.00
CA ARG A 25 11.04 4.76 8.43
C ARG A 25 10.14 5.34 7.35
N ARG A 26 10.63 5.41 6.10
CA ARG A 26 9.83 5.89 4.97
C ARG A 26 8.64 4.98 4.66
N ALA A 27 8.81 3.67 4.80
CA ALA A 27 7.73 2.71 4.62
C ALA A 27 6.64 2.91 5.68
N GLN A 28 7.02 3.14 6.94
CA GLN A 28 6.08 3.46 8.02
C GLN A 28 5.32 4.76 7.72
N GLU A 29 6.01 5.84 7.35
CA GLU A 29 5.36 7.12 7.01
C GLU A 29 4.36 6.99 5.85
N PHE A 30 4.71 6.17 4.85
CA PHE A 30 3.82 5.82 3.75
C PHE A 30 2.59 5.05 4.24
N LEU A 31 2.77 4.04 5.08
CA LEU A 31 1.70 3.21 5.61
C LEU A 31 0.76 3.98 6.56
N ASP A 32 1.29 4.89 7.37
CA ASP A 32 0.48 5.76 8.24
C ASP A 32 -0.40 6.70 7.41
N THR A 33 0.16 7.24 6.32
CA THR A 33 -0.59 8.07 5.36
C THR A 33 -1.64 7.26 4.63
N PHE A 34 -1.33 6.01 4.26
CA PHE A 34 -2.29 5.10 3.68
C PHE A 34 -3.43 4.79 4.66
N ASP A 35 -3.13 4.42 5.91
CA ASP A 35 -4.12 4.03 6.90
C ASP A 35 -5.16 5.14 7.16
N GLY A 36 -4.70 6.37 7.37
CA GLY A 36 -5.58 7.51 7.61
C GLY A 36 -6.52 7.81 6.43
N ASN A 37 -5.97 7.83 5.21
CA ASN A 37 -6.75 8.09 4.00
C ASN A 37 -7.69 6.92 3.66
N ALA A 38 -7.19 5.69 3.76
CA ALA A 38 -7.95 4.49 3.46
C ALA A 38 -9.13 4.34 4.42
N THR A 39 -8.92 4.57 5.71
CA THR A 39 -9.98 4.56 6.72
C THR A 39 -11.08 5.56 6.36
N HIS A 40 -10.73 6.79 5.99
CA HIS A 40 -11.71 7.81 5.63
C HIS A 40 -12.51 7.42 4.37
N LEU A 41 -11.83 6.98 3.31
CA LEU A 41 -12.47 6.64 2.03
C LEU A 41 -13.31 5.36 2.15
N MET A 42 -12.81 4.35 2.85
CA MET A 42 -13.54 3.10 3.10
C MET A 42 -14.78 3.35 3.94
N TYR A 43 -14.75 4.29 4.90
CA TYR A 43 -15.93 4.69 5.66
C TYR A 43 -17.02 5.27 4.75
N GLN A 44 -16.68 6.19 3.84
CA GLN A 44 -17.64 6.76 2.90
C GLN A 44 -18.22 5.72 1.94
N TYR A 45 -17.36 4.86 1.40
CA TYR A 45 -17.78 3.72 0.58
C TYR A 45 -18.73 2.79 1.34
N SER A 46 -18.40 2.47 2.59
CA SER A 46 -19.19 1.57 3.44
C SER A 46 -20.57 2.16 3.75
N LEU A 47 -20.67 3.47 4.00
CA LEU A 47 -21.96 4.15 4.17
C LEU A 47 -22.82 4.12 2.90
N ALA A 48 -22.24 4.38 1.73
CA ALA A 48 -22.96 4.33 0.46
C ALA A 48 -23.43 2.92 0.12
N SER A 49 -22.57 1.92 0.37
CA SER A 49 -22.90 0.51 0.20
C SER A 49 -24.03 0.08 1.14
N TRP A 50 -23.94 0.47 2.42
CA TRP A 50 -25.01 0.21 3.39
C TRP A 50 -26.33 0.83 2.94
N ALA A 51 -26.34 2.11 2.56
CA ALA A 51 -27.53 2.81 2.12
C ALA A 51 -28.23 2.07 0.97
N TYR A 52 -27.50 1.67 -0.07
CA TYR A 52 -28.05 0.89 -1.17
C TYR A 52 -28.59 -0.48 -0.73
N ASN A 53 -27.84 -1.22 0.10
CA ASN A 53 -28.26 -2.55 0.53
C ASN A 53 -29.47 -2.53 1.48
N THR A 54 -29.69 -1.44 2.21
CA THR A 54 -30.86 -1.27 3.10
C THR A 54 -32.04 -0.55 2.44
N ASP A 55 -31.80 0.16 1.34
CA ASP A 55 -32.81 0.89 0.56
C ASP A 55 -32.43 0.87 -0.92
N ILE A 56 -32.91 -0.15 -1.62
CA ILE A 56 -32.55 -0.40 -3.03
C ILE A 56 -33.26 0.62 -3.92
N SER A 57 -32.49 1.61 -4.38
CA SER A 57 -32.95 2.67 -5.28
C SER A 57 -31.85 3.05 -6.28
N GLN A 58 -32.23 3.66 -7.41
CA GLN A 58 -31.24 4.15 -8.40
C GLN A 58 -30.35 5.24 -7.80
N GLU A 59 -30.91 6.13 -6.98
CA GLU A 59 -30.15 7.18 -6.31
C GLU A 59 -29.05 6.61 -5.40
N ASN A 60 -29.37 5.59 -4.59
CA ASN A 60 -28.38 4.95 -3.72
C ASN A 60 -27.36 4.13 -4.53
N LEU A 61 -27.78 3.51 -5.63
CA LEU A 61 -26.87 2.82 -6.55
C LEU A 61 -25.86 3.79 -7.18
N ASP A 62 -26.31 4.97 -7.63
CA ASP A 62 -25.43 5.98 -8.23
C ASP A 62 -24.41 6.50 -7.20
N LYS A 63 -24.87 6.77 -5.96
CA LYS A 63 -23.99 7.16 -4.85
C LYS A 63 -22.93 6.10 -4.53
N LEU A 64 -23.33 4.82 -4.49
CA LEU A 64 -22.41 3.70 -4.32
C LEU A 64 -21.40 3.64 -5.48
N GLY A 65 -21.85 3.82 -6.72
CA GLY A 65 -20.97 3.84 -7.90
C GLY A 65 -19.86 4.89 -7.79
N VAL A 66 -20.21 6.12 -7.39
CA VAL A 66 -19.23 7.20 -7.19
C VAL A 66 -18.21 6.83 -6.11
N GLN A 67 -18.65 6.38 -4.93
CA GLN A 67 -17.73 6.02 -3.85
C GLN A 67 -16.87 4.79 -4.20
N SER A 68 -17.41 3.83 -4.96
CA SER A 68 -16.67 2.68 -5.46
C SER A 68 -15.52 3.11 -6.37
N ALA A 69 -15.79 4.04 -7.29
CA ALA A 69 -14.77 4.57 -8.20
C ALA A 69 -13.67 5.32 -7.45
N ILE A 70 -14.04 6.19 -6.49
CA ILE A 70 -13.08 6.93 -5.65
C ILE A 70 -12.18 5.97 -4.87
N TRP A 71 -12.77 4.96 -4.21
CA TRP A 71 -12.00 3.96 -3.46
C TRP A 71 -11.08 3.16 -4.39
N GLY A 72 -11.59 2.68 -5.52
CA GLY A 72 -10.84 1.87 -6.47
C GLY A 72 -9.65 2.63 -7.08
N GLU A 73 -9.84 3.89 -7.47
CA GLU A 73 -8.78 4.75 -7.98
C GLU A 73 -7.69 4.98 -6.93
N TYR A 74 -8.09 5.35 -5.70
CA TYR A 74 -7.16 5.55 -4.59
C TYR A 74 -6.35 4.30 -4.28
N TYR A 75 -7.01 3.16 -4.10
CA TYR A 75 -6.33 1.90 -3.75
C TYR A 75 -5.38 1.46 -4.86
N SER A 76 -5.77 1.59 -6.13
CA SER A 76 -4.91 1.26 -7.28
C SER A 76 -3.65 2.14 -7.32
N LYS A 77 -3.81 3.44 -7.06
CA LYS A 77 -2.69 4.39 -7.00
C LYS A 77 -1.72 4.01 -5.88
N VAL A 78 -2.21 3.82 -4.65
CA VAL A 78 -1.34 3.52 -3.50
C VAL A 78 -0.70 2.14 -3.62
N SER A 79 -1.42 1.15 -4.17
CA SER A 79 -0.84 -0.16 -4.52
C SER A 79 0.36 0.00 -5.46
N LYS A 80 0.23 0.81 -6.52
CA LYS A 80 1.35 1.09 -7.43
C LYS A 80 2.50 1.83 -6.76
N GLU A 81 2.21 2.82 -5.90
CA GLU A 81 3.23 3.57 -5.16
C GLU A 81 3.98 2.70 -4.15
N SER A 82 3.30 1.69 -3.58
CA SER A 82 3.89 0.76 -2.60
C SER A 82 5.02 -0.09 -3.20
N GLU A 83 5.07 -0.27 -4.53
CA GLU A 83 6.17 -0.98 -5.22
C GLU A 83 7.54 -0.29 -5.06
N ASN A 84 7.58 0.98 -4.64
CA ASN A 84 8.82 1.69 -4.35
C ASN A 84 9.53 1.18 -3.08
N PHE A 85 8.91 0.26 -2.32
CA PHE A 85 9.47 -0.36 -1.13
C PHE A 85 9.81 -1.84 -1.42
N PRO A 86 11.10 -2.18 -1.62
CA PRO A 86 11.53 -3.56 -1.84
C PRO A 86 11.24 -4.41 -0.60
N ILE A 87 10.25 -5.30 -0.71
CA ILE A 87 9.76 -6.11 0.43
C ILE A 87 10.88 -6.98 1.02
N ASP A 88 11.79 -7.48 0.18
CA ASP A 88 12.93 -8.30 0.60
C ASP A 88 13.92 -7.55 1.51
N GLN A 89 13.93 -6.21 1.45
CA GLN A 89 14.79 -5.34 2.25
C GLN A 89 14.14 -4.83 3.55
N ILE A 90 12.84 -5.08 3.75
CA ILE A 90 12.13 -4.75 4.98
C ILE A 90 12.36 -5.86 6.02
N SER A 91 12.87 -5.50 7.19
CA SER A 91 13.06 -6.41 8.33
C SER A 91 11.85 -6.45 9.25
N ASP A 92 11.20 -5.30 9.49
CA ASP A 92 10.02 -5.23 10.35
C ASP A 92 8.88 -6.10 9.77
N PRO A 93 8.40 -7.09 10.54
CA PRO A 93 7.43 -8.06 10.03
C PRO A 93 6.05 -7.45 9.77
N LEU A 94 5.65 -6.40 10.51
CA LEU A 94 4.35 -5.76 10.35
C LEU A 94 4.35 -4.87 9.10
N ILE A 95 5.39 -4.04 8.93
CA ILE A 95 5.57 -3.23 7.72
C ILE A 95 5.64 -4.13 6.48
N LYS A 96 6.41 -5.23 6.56
CA LYS A 96 6.51 -6.23 5.48
C LYS A 96 5.14 -6.81 5.12
N LEU A 97 4.34 -7.19 6.11
CA LEU A 97 3.00 -7.74 5.89
C LEU A 97 2.08 -6.73 5.19
N GLN A 98 2.04 -5.49 5.69
CA GLN A 98 1.18 -4.44 5.12
C GLN A 98 1.57 -4.10 3.69
N LEU A 99 2.86 -3.94 3.40
CA LEU A 99 3.36 -3.71 2.03
C LEU A 99 3.08 -4.91 1.12
N THR A 100 3.21 -6.14 1.61
CA THR A 100 2.88 -7.35 0.82
C THR A 100 1.40 -7.32 0.41
N SER A 101 0.50 -6.95 1.32
CA SER A 101 -0.92 -6.84 1.01
C SER A 101 -1.23 -5.70 0.03
N LEU A 102 -0.52 -4.58 0.10
CA LEU A 102 -0.73 -3.45 -0.81
C LEU A 102 -0.18 -3.70 -2.20
N GLN A 103 0.94 -4.44 -2.31
CA GLN A 103 1.55 -4.78 -3.59
C GLN A 103 0.85 -5.94 -4.31
N ASP A 104 -0.03 -6.68 -3.63
CA ASP A 104 -0.88 -7.67 -4.28
C ASP A 104 -1.99 -6.96 -5.08
N LYS A 105 -1.91 -7.09 -6.40
CA LYS A 105 -2.81 -6.43 -7.34
C LYS A 105 -4.06 -7.24 -7.65
N GLY A 106 -4.13 -8.53 -7.29
CA GLY A 106 -5.23 -9.40 -7.70
C GLY A 106 -5.61 -9.24 -9.18
N SER A 107 -6.89 -8.99 -9.45
CA SER A 107 -7.40 -8.73 -10.81
C SER A 107 -6.95 -7.38 -11.41
N GLY A 108 -6.48 -6.43 -10.59
CA GLY A 108 -5.88 -5.18 -11.07
C GLY A 108 -4.55 -5.35 -11.81
N ALA A 109 -3.97 -6.56 -11.79
CA ALA A 109 -2.83 -6.92 -12.64
C ALA A 109 -3.23 -7.29 -14.09
N LEU A 110 -4.54 -7.47 -14.36
CA LEU A 110 -5.02 -7.86 -15.67
C LEU A 110 -4.88 -6.71 -16.68
N SER A 111 -4.65 -7.06 -17.94
CA SER A 111 -4.73 -6.11 -19.05
C SER A 111 -6.18 -5.65 -19.27
N ALA A 112 -6.37 -4.48 -19.87
CA ALA A 112 -7.69 -3.87 -20.02
C ALA A 112 -8.71 -4.78 -20.74
N ASP A 113 -8.26 -5.57 -21.72
CA ASP A 113 -9.08 -6.57 -22.43
C ASP A 113 -9.54 -7.70 -21.51
N LYS A 114 -8.71 -8.11 -20.54
CA LYS A 114 -9.04 -9.17 -19.58
C LYS A 114 -9.84 -8.68 -18.38
N ALA A 115 -9.78 -7.39 -18.07
CA ALA A 115 -10.57 -6.78 -17.01
C ALA A 115 -12.02 -6.48 -17.45
N ALA A 116 -12.30 -6.50 -18.75
CA ALA A 116 -13.60 -6.16 -19.34
C ALA A 116 -14.56 -7.35 -19.52
N HIS A 117 -14.15 -8.57 -19.14
CA HIS A 117 -14.86 -9.84 -19.33
C HIS A 117 -14.91 -10.65 -18.03
#